data_AF-A0A1D2VFK1-F1
#
_entry.id   AF-A0A1D2VFK1-F1
#
_cell.length_a   1.000
_cell.length_b   1.000
_cell.length_c   1.000
_cell.angle_alpha   90.00
_cell.angle_beta   90.00
_cell.angle_gamma   90.00
#
_symmetry.space_group_name_H-M   'P 1'
#
loop_
_entity.id
_entity.type
_entity.pdbx_description
1 polymer ?
#
loop_
_entity_poly.entity_id
_entity_poly.type
_entity_poly.pdbx_seq_one_letter_code
_entity_poly.pdbx_strand_id
1 'polypeptide(L)'
;SDSNSPIVHDNLSLSKNNKLIYNSIDGSEKLLSIAAVWDYLIQFETLNSDILNNQLNLDLDFLQIINNLKGNEKCYGLGPAYPLSKINQTIVAYLNN
;
A
#
# COMPACT_ATOMS: atom_id res chain seq x y z
N SER A 1 28.55 7.05 -1.21
CA SER A 1 27.40 7.90 -1.56
C SER A 1 26.20 7.00 -1.56
N ASP A 2 25.58 6.88 -0.39
CA ASP A 2 24.61 5.83 -0.11
C ASP A 2 23.31 6.10 -0.87
N SER A 3 22.92 5.12 -1.69
CA SER A 3 21.67 5.13 -2.44
C SER A 3 20.70 4.17 -1.76
N ASN A 4 20.11 4.59 -0.64
CA ASN A 4 18.95 3.90 -0.07
C ASN A 4 17.73 4.21 -0.94
N SER A 5 17.58 3.44 -2.02
CA SER A 5 16.35 3.42 -2.80
C SER A 5 15.27 2.73 -1.96
N PRO A 6 14.09 3.35 -1.77
CA PRO A 6 12.99 2.71 -1.06
C PRO A 6 12.56 1.47 -1.85
N ILE A 7 12.52 0.33 -1.17
CA ILE A 7 12.13 -0.97 -1.71
C ILE A 7 10.62 -0.92 -2.00
N VAL A 8 10.26 -0.42 -3.19
CA VAL A 8 8.88 -0.46 -3.70
C VAL A 8 8.83 -1.61 -4.71
N HIS A 9 8.41 -2.78 -4.24
CA HIS A 9 8.17 -3.92 -5.11
C HIS A 9 6.88 -3.71 -5.91
N ASP A 10 7.01 -3.27 -7.17
CA ASP A 10 5.89 -3.08 -8.12
C ASP A 10 5.20 -4.40 -8.55
N ASN A 11 5.68 -5.55 -8.10
CA ASN A 11 5.21 -6.89 -8.48
C ASN A 11 4.59 -7.68 -7.31
N LEU A 12 3.80 -7.02 -6.44
CA LEU A 12 2.93 -7.74 -5.52
C LEU A 12 1.75 -8.36 -6.27
N SER A 13 1.72 -9.70 -6.34
CA SER A 13 0.58 -10.46 -6.85
C SER A 13 -0.55 -10.47 -5.83
N LEU A 14 -1.26 -9.34 -5.72
CA LEU A 14 -2.55 -9.24 -5.02
C LEU A 14 -3.47 -10.39 -5.46
N SER A 15 -4.09 -11.05 -4.48
CA SER A 15 -4.81 -12.32 -4.63
C SER A 15 -5.76 -12.34 -5.84
N LYS A 16 -6.07 -13.55 -6.35
CA LYS A 16 -6.83 -13.95 -7.57
C LYS A 16 -8.12 -13.16 -7.96
N ASN A 17 -8.50 -12.12 -7.24
CA ASN A 17 -9.62 -11.23 -7.51
C ASN A 17 -9.15 -9.88 -8.08
N ASN A 18 -8.89 -9.83 -9.40
CA ASN A 18 -8.66 -8.61 -10.17
C ASN A 18 -9.79 -7.56 -10.06
N LYS A 19 -10.89 -7.86 -9.35
CA LYS A 19 -12.05 -7.00 -9.14
C LYS A 19 -11.81 -5.87 -8.12
N LEU A 20 -10.73 -5.94 -7.34
CA LEU A 20 -10.41 -5.00 -6.26
C LEU A 20 -9.28 -4.01 -6.61
N ILE A 21 -8.68 -4.19 -7.80
CA ILE A 21 -7.69 -3.31 -8.39
C ILE A 21 -8.30 -2.71 -9.65
N TYR A 22 -8.33 -1.40 -9.71
CA TYR A 22 -8.83 -0.64 -10.84
C TYR A 22 -7.67 0.09 -11.50
N ASN A 23 -7.79 0.36 -12.79
CA ASN A 23 -6.99 1.42 -13.39
C ASN A 23 -7.73 2.74 -13.19
N SER A 24 -7.00 3.83 -13.01
CA SER A 24 -7.56 5.18 -13.10
C SER A 24 -8.24 5.40 -14.45
N ILE A 25 -9.12 6.41 -14.51
CA ILE A 25 -9.89 6.71 -15.74
C ILE A 25 -8.96 6.96 -16.94
N ASP A 26 -7.82 7.60 -16.71
CA ASP A 26 -6.77 7.88 -17.69
C ASP A 26 -5.75 6.73 -17.85
N GLY A 27 -5.89 5.65 -17.08
CA GLY A 27 -5.00 4.49 -17.10
C GLY A 27 -3.59 4.75 -16.54
N SER A 28 -3.34 5.92 -15.95
CA SER A 28 -2.02 6.33 -15.46
C SER A 28 -1.62 5.66 -14.15
N GLU A 29 -2.57 5.22 -13.33
CA GLU A 29 -2.29 4.64 -12.01
C GLU A 29 -3.21 3.47 -11.66
N LYS A 30 -2.68 2.56 -10.82
CA LYS A 30 -3.46 1.49 -10.19
C LYS A 30 -4.12 2.03 -8.92
N LEU A 31 -5.39 1.72 -8.77
CA LEU A 31 -6.24 2.10 -7.63
C LEU A 31 -6.67 0.84 -6.90
N LEU A 32 -6.53 0.83 -5.59
CA LEU A 32 -6.88 -0.31 -4.74
C LEU A 32 -8.10 0.03 -3.91
N SER A 33 -9.14 -0.79 -3.96
CA SER A 33 -10.23 -0.68 -2.98
C SER A 33 -9.71 -0.84 -1.56
N ILE A 34 -10.48 -0.40 -0.56
CA ILE A 34 -10.08 -0.59 0.85
C ILE A 34 -9.73 -2.03 1.20
N ALA A 35 -10.45 -3.03 0.65
CA ALA A 35 -10.14 -4.44 0.85
C ALA A 35 -8.80 -4.83 0.20
N ALA A 36 -8.51 -4.33 -1.01
CA ALA A 36 -7.21 -4.53 -1.65
C ALA A 36 -6.07 -3.82 -0.90
N VAL A 37 -6.33 -2.70 -0.21
CA VAL A 37 -5.33 -2.06 0.65
C VAL A 37 -4.95 -2.98 1.82
N TRP A 38 -5.92 -3.63 2.47
CA TRP A 38 -5.63 -4.61 3.52
C TRP A 38 -4.77 -5.77 3.00
N ASP A 39 -5.17 -6.38 1.87
CA ASP A 39 -4.41 -7.46 1.24
C ASP A 39 -3.00 -7.01 0.85
N TYR A 40 -2.84 -5.75 0.43
CA TYR A 40 -1.55 -5.17 0.11
C TYR A 40 -0.66 -5.05 1.34
N LEU A 41 -1.18 -4.55 2.46
CA LEU A 41 -0.43 -4.38 3.71
C LEU A 41 0.01 -5.73 4.30
N ILE A 42 -0.87 -6.74 4.30
CA ILE A 42 -0.53 -8.09 4.77
C ILE A 42 0.63 -8.68 3.95
N GLN A 43 0.54 -8.56 2.63
CA GLN A 43 1.61 -9.06 1.75
C GLN A 43 2.89 -8.24 1.92
N PHE A 44 2.79 -6.92 2.05
CA PHE A 44 3.94 -6.06 2.32
C PHE A 44 4.65 -6.48 3.60
N GLU A 45 3.91 -6.68 4.69
CA GLU A 45 4.46 -7.17 5.95
C GLU A 45 5.11 -8.54 5.79
N THR A 46 4.44 -9.48 5.13
CA THR A 46 4.96 -10.83 4.92
C THR A 46 6.28 -10.81 4.14
N LEU A 47 6.33 -10.06 3.03
CA LEU A 47 7.51 -9.96 2.16
C LEU A 47 8.67 -9.21 2.82
N ASN A 48 8.38 -8.30 3.74
CA ASN A 48 9.39 -7.49 4.42
C ASN A 48 9.58 -7.89 5.90
N SER A 49 9.08 -9.06 6.30
CA SER A 49 9.07 -9.51 7.70
C SER A 49 10.46 -9.57 8.31
N ASP A 50 11.48 -9.97 7.55
CA ASP A 50 12.87 -9.98 8.02
C ASP A 50 13.38 -8.57 8.36
N ILE A 51 13.04 -7.58 7.54
CA ILE A 51 13.44 -6.18 7.74
C ILE A 51 12.66 -5.57 8.90
N LEU A 52 11.33 -5.73 8.88
CA LEU A 52 10.43 -5.16 9.88
C LEU A 52 10.73 -5.71 11.28
N ASN A 53 10.87 -7.04 11.42
CA ASN A 53 11.08 -7.66 12.72
C ASN A 53 12.54 -7.61 13.18
N ASN A 54 13.50 -7.96 12.31
CA ASN A 54 14.88 -8.14 12.74
C ASN A 54 15.72 -6.87 12.67
N GLN A 55 15.38 -5.90 11.81
CA GLN A 55 16.14 -4.66 11.66
C GLN A 55 15.45 -3.47 12.32
N LEU A 56 14.14 -3.34 12.14
CA LEU A 56 13.37 -2.20 12.64
C LEU A 56 12.66 -2.50 13.97
N ASN A 57 12.51 -3.78 14.35
CA ASN A 57 11.70 -4.22 15.49
C ASN A 57 10.34 -3.49 15.54
N LEU A 58 9.69 -3.41 14.37
CA LEU A 58 8.50 -2.63 14.13
C LEU A 58 7.36 -3.54 13.68
N ASP A 59 6.23 -3.43 14.37
CA ASP A 59 4.95 -4.06 14.00
C ASP A 59 4.09 -3.00 13.29
N LEU A 60 3.53 -3.34 12.13
CA LEU A 60 2.81 -2.38 11.31
C LEU A 60 1.37 -2.19 11.82
N ASP A 61 1.07 -1.00 12.34
CA ASP A 61 -0.32 -0.63 12.65
C ASP A 61 -1.11 -0.33 11.37
N PHE A 62 -1.75 -1.36 10.83
CA PHE A 62 -2.57 -1.25 9.62
C PHE A 62 -3.73 -0.29 9.80
N LEU A 63 -4.33 -0.20 11.00
CA LEU A 63 -5.42 0.72 11.25
C LEU A 63 -4.94 2.17 11.16
N GLN A 64 -3.75 2.47 11.70
CA GLN A 64 -3.14 3.79 11.57
C GLN A 64 -2.82 4.11 10.11
N ILE A 65 -2.20 3.20 9.37
CA ILE A 65 -1.87 3.39 7.94
C ILE A 65 -3.15 3.66 7.13
N ILE A 66 -4.20 2.88 7.34
CA ILE A 66 -5.48 3.05 6.64
C ILE A 66 -6.18 4.34 7.06
N ASN A 67 -6.11 4.73 8.34
CA ASN A 67 -6.65 6.00 8.80
C ASN A 67 -5.95 7.18 8.12
N ASN A 68 -4.64 7.09 7.89
CA ASN A 68 -3.86 8.12 7.20
C ASN A 68 -4.19 8.22 5.70
N LEU A 69 -4.84 7.19 5.12
CA LEU A 69 -5.32 7.23 3.74
C LEU A 69 -6.66 7.98 3.60
N LYS A 70 -7.45 8.10 4.66
CA LYS A 70 -8.76 8.77 4.62
C LYS A 70 -8.64 10.20 4.10
N GLY A 71 -9.56 10.61 3.24
CA GLY A 71 -9.56 11.89 2.53
C GLY A 71 -8.75 11.90 1.24
N ASN A 72 -8.04 10.81 0.91
CA ASN A 72 -7.33 10.64 -0.35
C ASN A 72 -8.00 9.62 -1.29
N GLU A 73 -9.19 9.14 -0.94
CA GLU A 73 -9.96 8.24 -1.78
C GLU A 73 -10.35 8.87 -3.11
N LYS A 74 -10.35 8.03 -4.14
CA LYS A 74 -10.94 8.29 -5.44
C LYS A 74 -12.25 7.51 -5.54
N CYS A 75 -13.33 8.21 -5.81
CA CYS A 75 -14.67 7.64 -5.92
C CYS A 75 -15.05 7.47 -7.39
N TYR A 76 -15.02 6.23 -7.89
CA TYR A 76 -15.36 5.88 -9.28
C TYR A 76 -16.66 5.07 -9.39
N GLY A 77 -17.55 5.17 -8.40
CA GLY A 77 -18.83 4.45 -8.37
C GLY A 77 -18.76 3.00 -7.90
N LEU A 78 -17.57 2.49 -7.57
CA LEU A 78 -17.33 1.13 -7.04
C LEU A 78 -16.94 1.12 -5.56
N GLY A 79 -17.11 2.26 -4.88
CA GLY A 79 -16.62 2.50 -3.52
C GLY A 79 -15.30 3.28 -3.50
N PRO A 80 -14.74 3.52 -2.30
CA PRO A 80 -13.48 4.24 -2.13
C PRO A 80 -12.32 3.37 -2.60
N ALA A 81 -11.48 3.94 -3.47
CA ALA A 81 -10.24 3.33 -3.90
C ALA A 81 -9.07 4.32 -3.74
N TYR A 82 -7.87 3.80 -3.50
CA TYR A 82 -6.70 4.60 -3.19
C TYR A 82 -5.60 4.33 -4.23
N PRO A 83 -4.95 5.38 -4.77
CA PRO A 83 -3.80 5.20 -5.64
C PRO A 83 -2.69 4.41 -4.96
N LEU A 84 -2.10 3.45 -5.69
CA LEU A 84 -0.94 2.68 -5.22
C LEU A 84 0.20 3.60 -4.77
N SER A 85 0.43 4.67 -5.53
CA SER A 85 1.40 5.71 -5.20
C SER A 85 1.16 6.31 -3.81
N LYS A 86 -0.11 6.58 -3.47
CA LYS A 86 -0.50 7.18 -2.19
C LYS A 86 -0.38 6.18 -1.03
N ILE A 87 -0.70 4.92 -1.28
CA ILE A 87 -0.51 3.83 -0.31
C ILE A 87 0.97 3.71 0.05
N ASN A 88 1.84 3.63 -0.95
CA ASN A 88 3.29 3.52 -0.75
C ASN A 88 3.86 4.72 0.00
N GLN A 89 3.45 5.94 -0.36
CA GLN A 89 3.85 7.16 0.36
C GLN A 89 3.43 7.11 1.83
N THR A 90 2.24 6.60 2.12
CA THR A 90 1.71 6.53 3.49
C THR A 90 2.47 5.50 4.33
N ILE A 91 2.83 4.35 3.74
CA ILE A 91 3.68 3.35 4.41
C ILE A 91 5.06 3.92 4.69
N VAL A 92 5.70 4.57 3.70
CA VAL A 92 7.02 5.19 3.90
C VAL A 92 6.97 6.27 4.98
N ALA A 93 5.93 7.11 4.99
CA ALA A 93 5.75 8.12 6.05
C ALA A 93 5.54 7.47 7.43
N TYR A 94 4.83 6.35 7.50
CA TYR A 94 4.66 5.58 8.74
C TYR A 94 5.98 5.02 9.26
N LEU A 95 6.80 4.43 8.39
CA LEU A 95 8.10 3.83 8.74
C LEU A 95 9.17 4.85 9.18
N ASN A 96 9.00 6.12 8.83
CA ASN A 96 9.94 7.20 9.16
C ASN A 96 9.56 7.98 10.44
N ASN A 97 8.42 7.67 11.06
CA ASN A 97 7.99 8.25 12.33
C ASN A 97 8.45 7.40 13.52
#